data_AF-A0A7G8QU33-F1
#
_entry.id   AF-A0A7G8QU33-F1
#
_cell.length_a   1.000
_cell.length_b   1.000
_cell.length_c   1.000
_cell.angle_alpha   90.00
_cell.angle_beta   90.00
_cell.angle_gamma   90.00
#
_symmetry.space_group_name_H-M   'P 1'
#
loop_
_entity.id
_entity.type
_entity.pdbx_description
1 polymer ?
#
loop_
_entity_poly.entity_id
_entity_poly.type
_entity_poly.pdbx_seq_one_letter_code
_entity_poly.pdbx_strand_id
1 'polypeptide(L)'
;MWLLDQWAERHILDAQRKGEFDDLPGRGEPLTLDDDLHVPPELRAGYRLLKNAGCLPPELEQRREAVVLTDLLKTVRPDDPQHAELSRQLALLELKLRQAGLSTDFLRGEYADRLHNKIDKE
;
A
#
# COMPACT_ATOMS: atom_id res chain seq x y z
N MET A 1 -35.60 -9.81 2.96
CA MET A 1 -34.17 -9.91 3.29
C MET A 1 -33.44 -10.35 2.03
N TRP A 2 -32.38 -9.66 1.65
CA TRP A 2 -31.70 -9.83 0.37
C TRP A 2 -30.92 -11.16 0.36
N LEU A 3 -30.65 -11.73 -0.83
CA LEU A 3 -29.95 -13.02 -0.95
C LEU A 3 -28.54 -12.97 -0.31
N LEU A 4 -27.90 -11.81 -0.38
CA LEU A 4 -26.59 -11.55 0.22
C LEU A 4 -26.61 -11.63 1.75
N ASP A 5 -27.67 -11.12 2.38
CA ASP A 5 -27.84 -11.15 3.83
C ASP A 5 -27.90 -12.60 4.34
N GLN A 6 -28.64 -13.47 3.64
CA GLN A 6 -28.77 -14.88 4.01
C GLN A 6 -27.46 -15.64 3.85
N TRP A 7 -26.68 -15.30 2.82
CA TRP A 7 -25.38 -15.92 2.58
C TRP A 7 -24.35 -15.49 3.63
N ALA A 8 -24.31 -14.20 3.97
CA ALA A 8 -23.47 -13.67 5.04
C ALA A 8 -23.82 -14.30 6.40
N GLU A 9 -25.11 -14.35 6.76
CA GLU A 9 -25.59 -14.96 8.00
C GLU A 9 -25.17 -16.42 8.14
N ARG A 10 -25.30 -17.19 7.05
CA ARG A 10 -24.90 -18.61 7.03
C ARG A 10 -23.41 -18.79 7.26
N HIS A 11 -22.57 -17.94 6.64
CA HIS A 11 -21.13 -17.97 6.85
C HIS A 11 -20.74 -17.63 8.29
N ILE A 12 -21.38 -16.62 8.89
CA ILE A 12 -21.14 -16.23 10.29
C ILE A 12 -21.51 -17.39 11.23
N LEU A 13 -22.67 -18.02 11.04
CA LEU A 13 -23.11 -19.15 11.85
C LEU A 13 -22.18 -20.37 11.72
N ASP A 14 -21.69 -20.66 10.52
CA ASP A 14 -20.76 -21.78 10.31
C ASP A 14 -19.40 -21.51 10.96
N ALA A 15 -18.89 -20.27 10.92
CA ALA A 15 -17.67 -19.88 11.64
C ALA A 15 -17.84 -19.96 13.17
N GLN A 16 -19.01 -19.54 13.70
CA GLN A 16 -19.35 -19.70 15.12
C GLN A 16 -19.35 -21.17 15.55
N ARG A 17 -19.98 -22.06 14.77
CA ARG A 17 -20.03 -23.49 15.08
C ARG A 17 -18.67 -24.17 15.08
N LYS A 18 -17.75 -23.68 14.24
CA LYS A 18 -16.36 -24.16 14.18
C LYS A 18 -15.48 -23.62 15.32
N GLY A 19 -15.99 -22.69 16.13
CA GLY A 19 -15.21 -22.03 17.16
C GLY A 19 -14.16 -21.07 16.59
N GLU A 20 -14.30 -20.60 15.34
CA GLU A 20 -13.33 -19.67 14.73
C GLU A 20 -13.28 -18.30 15.45
N PHE A 21 -14.27 -18.00 16.29
CA PHE A 21 -14.30 -16.82 17.16
C PHE A 21 -13.80 -17.10 18.58
N ASP A 22 -13.49 -18.34 18.92
CA ASP A 22 -12.91 -18.69 20.21
C ASP A 22 -11.41 -18.39 20.21
N ASP A 23 -10.97 -17.64 21.22
CA ASP A 23 -9.55 -17.32 21.47
C ASP A 23 -8.88 -16.49 20.36
N LEU A 24 -9.64 -15.54 19.79
CA LEU A 24 -9.08 -14.55 18.88
C LEU A 24 -7.92 -13.77 19.54
N PRO A 25 -6.88 -13.41 18.77
CA PRO A 25 -5.79 -12.59 19.29
C PRO A 25 -6.35 -11.26 19.85
N GLY A 26 -5.99 -10.95 21.10
CA GLY A 26 -6.49 -9.77 21.81
C GLY A 26 -7.82 -9.97 22.56
N ARG A 27 -8.33 -11.21 22.67
CA ARG A 27 -9.56 -11.50 23.43
C ARG A 27 -9.40 -11.10 24.90
N GLY A 28 -10.20 -10.13 25.35
CA GLY A 28 -10.20 -9.64 26.73
C GLY A 28 -9.13 -8.56 27.01
N GLU A 29 -8.31 -8.22 26.02
CA GLU A 29 -7.35 -7.12 26.11
C GLU A 29 -8.00 -5.80 25.65
N PRO A 30 -7.50 -4.63 26.13
CA PRO A 30 -7.92 -3.34 25.60
C PRO A 30 -7.71 -3.27 24.09
N LEU A 31 -8.71 -2.80 23.35
CA LEU A 31 -8.56 -2.57 21.91
C LEU A 31 -7.46 -1.55 21.63
N THR A 32 -6.47 -1.93 20.83
CA THR A 32 -5.54 -1.01 20.18
C THR A 32 -6.30 -0.21 19.14
N LEU A 33 -6.53 1.07 19.43
CA LEU A 33 -7.14 1.98 18.47
C LEU A 33 -6.06 2.36 17.44
N ASP A 34 -6.24 1.93 16.20
CA ASP A 34 -5.42 2.38 15.07
C ASP A 34 -5.54 3.92 14.92
N ASP A 35 -4.43 4.59 14.62
CA ASP A 35 -4.31 6.04 14.39
C ASP A 35 -4.96 6.50 13.06
N ASP A 36 -6.23 6.15 12.85
CA ASP A 36 -7.03 6.60 11.71
C ASP A 36 -7.56 8.03 11.88
N LEU A 37 -6.97 8.82 12.80
CA LEU A 37 -7.36 10.21 13.06
C LEU A 37 -7.29 11.08 11.80
N HIS A 38 -6.36 10.77 10.89
CA HIS A 38 -6.18 11.47 9.62
C HIS A 38 -7.18 11.06 8.54
N VAL A 39 -7.99 10.02 8.79
CA VAL A 39 -8.97 9.49 7.84
C VAL A 39 -10.38 9.97 8.23
N PRO A 40 -11.15 10.55 7.30
CA PRO A 40 -12.55 10.91 7.54
C PRO A 40 -13.37 9.71 8.03
N PRO A 41 -14.25 9.86 9.04
CA PRO A 41 -15.01 8.76 9.66
C PRO A 41 -15.70 7.82 8.66
N GLU A 42 -16.29 8.39 7.61
CA GLU A 42 -17.00 7.71 6.54
C GLU A 42 -16.10 6.79 5.68
N LEU A 43 -14.79 7.06 5.62
CA LEU A 43 -13.83 6.27 4.82
C LEU A 43 -13.09 5.21 5.65
N ARG A 44 -13.09 5.31 6.99
CA ARG A 44 -12.30 4.42 7.86
C ARG A 44 -12.62 2.94 7.68
N ALA A 45 -13.90 2.59 7.59
CA ALA A 45 -14.32 1.20 7.42
C ALA A 45 -13.80 0.60 6.11
N GLY A 46 -13.89 1.37 5.02
CA GLY A 46 -13.38 0.95 3.70
C GLY A 46 -11.86 0.78 3.69
N TYR A 47 -11.12 1.77 4.20
CA TYR A 47 -9.66 1.68 4.27
C TYR A 47 -9.17 0.57 5.20
N ARG A 48 -9.84 0.31 6.32
CA ARG A 48 -9.52 -0.83 7.21
C ARG A 48 -9.70 -2.17 6.51
N LEU A 49 -10.79 -2.33 5.77
CA LEU A 49 -11.04 -3.56 5.02
C LEU A 49 -9.95 -3.79 3.97
N LEU A 50 -9.58 -2.74 3.22
CA LEU A 50 -8.51 -2.80 2.23
C LEU A 50 -7.14 -3.09 2.88
N LYS A 51 -6.80 -2.41 3.99
CA LYS A 51 -5.58 -2.65 4.78
C LYS A 51 -5.50 -4.11 5.24
N ASN A 52 -6.59 -4.65 5.80
CA ASN A 52 -6.65 -6.03 6.27
C ASN A 52 -6.55 -7.06 5.13
N ALA A 53 -7.04 -6.72 3.93
CA ALA A 53 -6.91 -7.55 2.74
C ALA A 53 -5.52 -7.45 2.07
N GLY A 54 -4.61 -6.62 2.58
CA GLY A 54 -3.31 -6.35 1.96
C GLY A 54 -3.42 -5.54 0.66
N CYS A 55 -4.56 -4.91 0.39
CA CYS A 55 -4.76 -4.06 -0.77
C CYS A 55 -4.06 -2.71 -0.53
N LEU A 56 -3.23 -2.32 -1.49
CA LEU A 56 -2.54 -1.04 -1.45
C LEU A 56 -3.46 0.03 -2.08
N PRO A 57 -3.64 1.21 -1.46
CA PRO A 57 -4.32 2.33 -2.08
C PRO A 57 -3.77 2.63 -3.48
N PRO A 58 -4.59 3.09 -4.44
CA PRO A 58 -4.15 3.31 -5.82
C PRO A 58 -2.99 4.31 -5.93
N GLU A 59 -2.91 5.28 -5.01
CA GLU A 59 -1.80 6.23 -4.92
C GLU A 59 -0.47 5.55 -4.56
N LEU A 60 -0.53 4.49 -3.76
CA LEU A 60 0.62 3.73 -3.32
C LEU A 60 0.99 2.63 -4.33
N GLU A 61 0.03 2.09 -5.10
CA GLU A 61 0.31 1.13 -6.17
C GLU A 61 1.22 1.72 -7.24
N GLN A 62 0.92 2.93 -7.71
CA GLN A 62 1.74 3.64 -8.70
C GLN A 62 3.14 3.93 -8.16
N ARG A 63 3.26 4.24 -6.86
CA ARG A 63 4.57 4.42 -6.22
C ARG A 63 5.37 3.11 -6.20
N ARG A 64 4.73 1.99 -5.84
CA ARG A 64 5.38 0.68 -5.83
C ARG A 64 5.88 0.31 -7.22
N GLU A 65 5.05 0.49 -8.24
CA GLU A 65 5.43 0.24 -9.64
C GLU A 65 6.63 1.10 -10.06
N ALA A 66 6.65 2.38 -9.68
CA ALA A 66 7.75 3.29 -9.98
C ALA A 66 9.08 2.83 -9.37
N VAL A 67 9.05 2.37 -8.12
CA VAL A 67 10.25 1.81 -7.45
C VAL A 67 10.74 0.55 -8.17
N VAL A 68 9.83 -0.38 -8.48
CA VAL A 68 10.19 -1.63 -9.18
C VAL A 68 10.81 -1.33 -10.55
N LEU A 69 10.23 -0.40 -11.33
CA LEU A 69 10.79 0.02 -12.62
C LEU A 69 12.19 0.64 -12.46
N THR A 70 12.40 1.43 -11.41
CA THR A 70 13.71 2.04 -11.12
C THR A 70 14.75 0.97 -10.80
N ASP A 71 14.40 -0.03 -10.00
CA ASP A 71 15.31 -1.12 -9.63
C ASP A 71 15.60 -2.04 -10.82
N LEU A 72 14.61 -2.29 -11.68
CA LEU A 72 14.83 -2.99 -12.95
C LEU A 72 15.81 -2.23 -13.84
N LEU A 73 15.63 -0.91 -13.99
CA LEU A 73 16.56 -0.08 -14.77
C LEU A 73 18.00 -0.10 -14.23
N LYS A 74 18.21 -0.26 -12.92
CA LYS A 74 19.57 -0.42 -12.35
C LYS A 74 20.24 -1.74 -12.76
N THR A 75 19.45 -2.77 -13.05
CA THR A 75 19.95 -4.12 -13.39
C THR A 75 20.09 -4.35 -14.90
N VAL A 76 19.33 -3.64 -15.72
CA VAL A 76 19.36 -3.75 -17.19
C VAL A 76 20.48 -2.89 -17.78
N ARG A 77 21.16 -3.40 -18.81
CA ARG A 77 22.24 -2.66 -19.48
C ARG A 77 21.68 -1.49 -20.32
N PRO A 78 22.37 -0.34 -20.37
CA PRO A 78 21.88 0.85 -21.09
C PRO A 78 21.66 0.67 -22.59
N ASP A 79 22.38 -0.26 -23.22
CA ASP A 79 22.33 -0.52 -24.68
C ASP A 79 21.22 -1.49 -25.10
N ASP A 80 20.45 -2.03 -24.16
CA ASP A 80 19.33 -2.91 -24.48
C ASP A 80 18.10 -2.08 -24.89
N PRO A 81 17.40 -2.40 -25.99
CA PRO A 81 16.11 -1.78 -26.31
C PRO A 81 15.08 -1.83 -25.17
N GLN A 82 15.15 -2.83 -24.28
CA GLN A 82 14.31 -2.92 -23.09
C GLN A 82 14.55 -1.78 -22.09
N HIS A 83 15.78 -1.26 -22.01
CA HIS A 83 16.11 -0.13 -21.14
C HIS A 83 15.39 1.15 -21.62
N ALA A 84 15.33 1.39 -22.93
CA ALA A 84 14.61 2.51 -23.51
C ALA A 84 13.10 2.42 -23.24
N GLU A 85 12.53 1.22 -23.31
CA GLU A 85 11.10 1.00 -23.04
C GLU A 85 10.75 1.19 -21.55
N LEU A 86 11.53 0.60 -20.65
CA LEU A 86 11.36 0.74 -19.19
C LEU A 86 11.51 2.20 -18.75
N SER A 87 12.48 2.94 -19.31
CA SER A 87 12.66 4.37 -18.99
C SER A 87 11.45 5.23 -19.42
N ARG A 88 10.83 4.89 -20.56
CA ARG A 88 9.63 5.57 -21.05
C ARG A 88 8.42 5.31 -20.16
N GLN A 89 8.25 4.07 -19.71
CA GLN A 89 7.21 3.69 -18.75
C GLN A 89 7.39 4.44 -17.43
N LEU A 90 8.61 4.49 -16.91
CA LEU A 90 8.92 5.23 -15.69
C LEU A 90 8.63 6.73 -15.83
N ALA A 91 8.99 7.35 -16.96
CA ALA A 91 8.71 8.77 -17.20
C ALA A 91 7.21 9.08 -17.25
N LEU A 92 6.40 8.19 -17.85
CA LEU A 92 4.95 8.33 -17.88
C LEU A 92 4.34 8.20 -16.48
N LEU A 93 4.87 7.27 -15.68
CA LEU A 93 4.43 7.05 -14.31
C LEU A 93 4.81 8.23 -13.39
N GLU A 94 6.03 8.76 -13.51
CA GLU A 94 6.46 10.00 -12.85
C GLU A 94 5.51 11.16 -13.17
N LEU A 95 5.12 11.32 -14.44
CA LEU A 95 4.20 12.37 -14.85
C LEU A 95 2.82 12.23 -14.21
N LYS A 96 2.27 11.00 -14.17
CA LYS A 96 0.99 10.71 -13.51
C LYS A 96 1.04 11.03 -12.02
N LEU A 97 2.11 10.63 -11.33
CA LEU A 97 2.31 10.90 -9.90
C LEU A 97 2.37 12.42 -9.63
N ARG A 98 3.07 13.18 -10.46
CA ARG A 98 3.12 14.65 -10.35
C ARG A 98 1.77 15.31 -10.58
N GLN A 99 0.99 14.83 -11.56
CA GLN A 99 -0.37 15.33 -11.80
C GLN A 99 -1.31 15.03 -10.62
N ALA A 100 -1.13 13.91 -9.93
CA ALA A 100 -1.84 13.56 -8.71
C ALA A 100 -1.37 14.34 -7.47
N GLY A 101 -0.38 15.24 -7.60
CA GLY A 101 0.18 16.02 -6.49
C GLY A 101 1.11 15.23 -5.57
N LEU A 102 1.56 14.04 -5.97
CA LEU A 102 2.45 13.19 -5.20
C LEU A 102 3.92 13.55 -5.49
N SER A 103 4.75 13.67 -4.44
CA SER A 103 6.20 13.82 -4.60
C SER A 103 6.81 12.60 -5.29
N THR A 104 7.67 12.85 -6.29
CA THR A 104 8.49 11.86 -7.01
C THR A 104 9.92 11.74 -6.47
N ASP A 105 10.24 12.47 -5.40
CA ASP A 105 11.62 12.58 -4.89
C ASP A 105 12.16 11.23 -4.38
N PHE A 106 11.25 10.32 -4.00
CA PHE A 106 11.57 8.96 -3.58
C PHE A 106 12.29 8.14 -4.67
N LEU A 107 12.15 8.49 -5.95
CA LEU A 107 12.79 7.77 -7.06
C LEU A 107 14.28 8.13 -7.24
N ARG A 108 14.68 9.33 -6.80
CA ARG A 108 16.00 9.89 -7.10
C ARG A 108 17.02 9.67 -5.99
N GLY A 109 16.63 9.02 -4.89
CA GLY A 109 17.55 8.75 -3.77
C GLY A 109 18.02 9.98 -3.00
N GLU A 110 17.68 11.21 -3.44
CA GLU A 110 18.17 12.46 -2.82
C GLU A 110 17.83 12.57 -1.32
N TYR A 111 16.76 11.92 -0.87
CA TYR A 111 16.44 11.85 0.55
C TYR A 111 17.46 11.02 1.35
N ALA A 112 17.90 9.89 0.80
CA ALA A 112 18.91 9.04 1.42
C ALA A 112 20.25 9.78 1.52
N ASP A 113 20.68 10.49 0.48
CA ASP A 113 21.92 11.26 0.49
C ASP A 113 21.87 12.42 1.49
N ARG A 114 20.73 13.13 1.57
CA ARG A 114 20.54 14.20 2.57
C ARG A 114 20.49 13.67 4.00
N LEU A 115 19.93 12.48 4.20
CA LEU A 115 19.88 11.80 5.50
C LEU A 115 21.27 11.31 5.91
N HIS A 116 22.02 10.69 5.00
CA HIS A 116 23.40 10.23 5.24
C HIS A 116 24.30 11.39 5.65
N ASN A 117 24.24 12.51 4.90
CA ASN A 117 24.96 13.74 5.24
C ASN A 117 24.57 14.37 6.58
N LYS A 118 23.38 14.07 7.12
CA LYS A 118 22.96 14.53 8.45
C LYS A 118 23.47 13.61 9.55
N ILE A 119 23.47 12.30 9.31
CA ILE A 119 23.93 11.27 10.27
C ILE A 119 25.46 11.30 10.39
N ASP A 120 26.19 11.49 9.28
CA ASP A 120 27.67 11.59 9.29
C ASP A 120 28.21 12.89 9.92
N LYS A 121 27.32 13.84 10.26
CA LYS A 121 27.67 15.12 10.88
C LYS A 121 27.44 15.15 12.41
N GLU A 122 26.97 14.06 13.01
CA GLU A 122 26.92 13.85 14.47
C GLU A 122 28.08 12.99 14.95
#